data_AF-A0A9D6NNK2-F1
#
_entry.id   AF-A0A9D6NNK2-F1
#
_cell.length_a   1.000
_cell.length_b   1.000
_cell.length_c   1.000
_cell.angle_alpha   90.00
_cell.angle_beta   90.00
_cell.angle_gamma   90.00
#
_symmetry.space_group_name_H-M   'P 1'
#
loop_
_entity.id
_entity.type
_entity.pdbx_description
1 polymer ?
#
loop_
_entity_poly.entity_id
_entity_poly.type
_entity_poly.pdbx_seq_one_letter_code
_entity_poly.pdbx_strand_id
1 'polypeptide(L)'
;FHAHLYFATYSCKLKDGREVKVIDKGHLTALDDPRVRAVAAKYGNPDELLREDWIPAIPGINAGGDYWKDYAPDPETYMRQEHRKAYGEAIDRSRKYYK
;
A
#
# COMPACT_ATOMS: atom_id res chain seq x y z
N PHE A 1 -15.50 -9.22 0.92
CA PHE A 1 -14.36 -9.63 0.08
C PHE A 1 -13.47 -8.40 -0.10
N HIS A 2 -12.20 -8.47 0.27
CA HIS A 2 -11.23 -7.37 0.15
C HIS A 2 -9.95 -7.99 -0.43
N ALA A 3 -9.40 -7.40 -1.49
CA ALA A 3 -8.20 -7.90 -2.16
C ALA A 3 -7.05 -6.93 -1.94
N HIS A 4 -5.93 -7.44 -1.42
CA HIS A 4 -4.74 -6.65 -1.16
C HIS A 4 -3.80 -6.68 -2.36
N LEU A 5 -3.70 -5.57 -3.09
CA LEU A 5 -2.91 -5.44 -4.32
C LEU A 5 -1.56 -4.75 -4.07
N TYR A 6 -0.81 -5.23 -3.08
CA TYR A 6 0.39 -4.53 -2.56
C TYR A 6 1.50 -4.24 -3.57
N PHE A 7 1.65 -5.07 -4.60
CA PHE A 7 2.77 -4.99 -5.57
C PHE A 7 2.31 -5.09 -7.03
N ALA A 8 1.01 -4.96 -7.28
CA ALA A 8 0.48 -5.13 -8.62
C ALA A 8 1.05 -4.06 -9.56
N THR A 9 1.29 -4.45 -10.81
CA THR A 9 1.45 -3.50 -11.92
C THR A 9 0.28 -3.69 -12.86
N TYR A 10 -0.45 -2.61 -13.12
CA TYR A 10 -1.62 -2.63 -13.99
C TYR A 10 -1.50 -1.52 -15.03
N SER A 11 -1.46 -1.93 -16.29
CA SER A 11 -1.48 -1.03 -17.45
C SER A 11 -2.82 -1.14 -18.17
N CYS A 12 -3.29 -0.01 -18.69
CA CYS A 12 -4.46 0.02 -19.58
C CYS A 12 -4.10 0.71 -20.90
N LYS A 13 -4.71 0.22 -21.99
CA LYS A 13 -4.67 0.88 -23.29
C LYS A 13 -5.85 1.82 -23.41
N LEU A 14 -5.57 3.11 -23.58
CA LEU A 14 -6.57 4.13 -23.78
C LEU A 14 -7.12 4.08 -25.21
N LYS A 15 -8.29 4.72 -25.44
CA LYS A 15 -8.94 4.77 -26.75
C LYS A 15 -8.06 5.43 -27.83
N ASP A 16 -7.19 6.34 -27.42
CA ASP A 16 -6.24 7.03 -28.31
C ASP A 16 -4.97 6.21 -28.60
N GLY A 17 -4.91 4.96 -28.12
CA GLY A 17 -3.81 4.04 -28.36
C GLY A 17 -2.66 4.13 -27.36
N ARG A 18 -2.64 5.14 -26.47
CA ARG A 18 -1.62 5.24 -25.42
C ARG A 18 -1.76 4.10 -24.41
N GLU A 19 -0.63 3.60 -23.94
CA GLU A 19 -0.57 2.71 -22.79
C GLU A 19 -0.23 3.52 -21.55
N VAL A 20 -1.00 3.33 -20.48
CA VAL A 20 -0.82 4.04 -19.21
C VAL A 20 -0.73 3.03 -18.09
N LYS A 21 0.33 3.12 -17.29
CA LYS A 21 0.40 2.43 -16.00
C LYS A 21 -0.53 3.14 -15.02
N VAL A 22 -1.59 2.46 -14.62
CA VAL A 22 -2.53 2.92 -13.58
C VAL A 22 -1.95 2.59 -12.21
N ILE A 23 -1.35 1.41 -12.06
CA ILE A 23 -0.64 0.99 -10.86
C ILE A 23 0.77 0.55 -11.28
N ASP A 24 1.80 1.05 -10.63
CA ASP A 24 3.19 0.62 -10.84
C ASP A 24 3.76 0.06 -9.54
N LYS A 25 3.99 -1.26 -9.49
CA LYS A 25 4.52 -1.96 -8.30
C LYS A 25 3.79 -1.63 -6.99
N GLY A 26 2.46 -1.51 -7.03
CA GLY A 26 1.62 -1.16 -5.88
C GLY A 26 1.32 0.33 -5.72
N HIS A 27 2.07 1.22 -6.38
CA HIS A 27 1.85 2.66 -6.33
C HIS A 27 0.76 3.09 -7.32
N LEU A 28 -0.24 3.84 -6.85
CA LEU A 28 -1.27 4.44 -7.71
C LEU A 28 -0.70 5.70 -8.38
N THR A 29 -0.36 5.60 -9.66
CA THR A 29 0.38 6.65 -10.39
C THR A 29 -0.34 8.00 -10.49
N ALA A 30 -1.66 8.01 -10.26
CA ALA A 30 -2.44 9.24 -10.20
C ALA A 30 -2.06 10.14 -9.01
N LEU A 31 -1.46 9.59 -7.95
CA LEU A 31 -1.01 10.35 -6.76
C LEU A 31 0.16 11.29 -7.10
N ASP A 32 0.91 10.98 -8.16
CA ASP A 32 2.01 11.81 -8.69
C ASP A 32 1.57 12.83 -9.75
N ASP A 33 0.34 12.74 -10.29
CA ASP A 33 -0.12 13.65 -11.35
C ASP A 33 -0.12 15.10 -10.82
N PRO A 34 0.58 16.04 -11.48
CA PRO A 34 0.69 17.43 -11.00
C PRO A 34 -0.67 18.12 -10.80
N ARG A 35 -1.70 17.74 -11.56
CA ARG A 35 -3.06 18.28 -11.42
C ARG A 35 -3.75 17.72 -10.19
N VAL A 36 -3.57 16.43 -9.90
CA VAL A 36 -4.08 15.82 -8.66
C VAL A 36 -3.40 16.44 -7.45
N ARG A 37 -2.06 16.57 -7.49
CA ARG A 37 -1.29 17.23 -6.43
C ARG A 37 -1.68 18.70 -6.25
N ALA A 38 -1.95 19.44 -7.33
CA ALA A 38 -2.43 20.81 -7.26
C ALA A 38 -3.83 20.94 -6.64
N VAL A 39 -4.70 19.93 -6.81
CA VAL A 39 -5.99 19.87 -6.11
C VAL A 39 -5.77 19.58 -4.63
N ALA A 40 -4.93 18.60 -4.28
CA ALA A 40 -4.61 18.27 -2.88
C ALA A 40 -4.00 19.46 -2.12
N ALA A 41 -3.15 20.25 -2.79
CA ALA A 41 -2.52 21.45 -2.21
C ALA A 41 -3.52 22.52 -1.72
N LYS A 42 -4.77 22.49 -2.22
CA LYS A 42 -5.83 23.38 -1.73
C LYS A 42 -6.36 22.99 -0.36
N TYR A 43 -6.08 21.77 0.10
CA TYR A 43 -6.63 21.17 1.32
C TYR A 43 -5.55 20.82 2.35
N GLY A 44 -4.27 20.96 2.03
CA GLY A 44 -3.16 20.66 2.94
C GLY A 44 -1.87 20.32 2.20
N ASN A 45 -0.91 19.74 2.91
CA ASN A 45 0.35 19.27 2.32
C ASN A 45 0.07 18.05 1.42
N PRO A 46 0.30 18.13 0.09
CA PRO A 46 0.08 16.99 -0.81
C PRO A 46 0.88 15.75 -0.42
N ASP A 47 2.07 15.91 0.15
CA ASP A 47 2.94 14.80 0.57
C ASP A 47 2.37 14.03 1.76
N GLU A 48 1.49 14.65 2.54
CA GLU A 48 0.79 13.99 3.64
C GLU A 48 -0.56 13.44 3.18
N LEU A 49 -1.31 14.22 2.40
CA LEU A 49 -2.66 13.86 1.95
C LEU A 49 -2.68 12.72 0.94
N LEU A 50 -1.65 12.61 0.09
CA LEU A 50 -1.57 11.62 -0.98
C LEU A 50 -0.62 10.46 -0.66
N ARG A 51 -0.08 10.40 0.57
CA ARG A 51 0.80 9.32 1.00
C ARG A 51 0.02 8.00 1.07
N GLU A 52 0.65 6.91 0.66
CA GLU A 52 0.13 5.58 0.97
C GLU A 52 0.12 5.35 2.48
N ASP A 53 -1.03 4.96 3.00
CA ASP A 53 -1.19 4.73 4.44
C ASP A 53 -0.37 3.54 4.92
N TRP A 54 -0.34 2.45 4.13
CA TRP A 54 0.41 1.25 4.48
C TRP A 54 0.68 0.33 3.27
N ILE A 55 1.93 -0.13 3.18
CA ILE A 55 2.37 -1.24 2.33
C ILE A 55 3.14 -2.18 3.26
N PRO A 56 2.83 -3.48 3.33
CA PRO A 56 3.56 -4.39 4.21
C PRO A 56 5.03 -4.42 3.82
N ALA A 57 5.91 -4.34 4.81
CA ALA A 57 7.29 -4.76 4.60
C ALA A 57 7.29 -6.27 4.33
N ILE A 58 8.01 -6.72 3.33
CA ILE A 58 8.24 -8.13 3.04
C ILE A 58 9.76 -8.30 2.86
N PRO A 59 10.43 -8.99 3.79
CA PRO A 59 11.86 -9.27 3.72
C PRO A 59 12.26 -9.87 2.39
N GLY A 60 13.32 -9.34 1.79
CA GLY A 60 13.84 -9.80 0.50
C GLY A 60 13.00 -9.39 -0.73
N ILE A 61 11.93 -8.61 -0.55
CA ILE A 61 11.09 -8.09 -1.64
C ILE A 61 11.14 -6.56 -1.69
N ASN A 62 10.53 -5.87 -0.71
CA ASN A 62 10.51 -4.41 -0.60
C ASN A 62 11.15 -3.89 0.71
N ALA A 63 11.63 -4.80 1.56
CA ALA A 63 12.37 -4.50 2.78
C ALA A 63 13.64 -5.35 2.88
N GLY A 64 14.60 -4.90 3.68
CA GLY A 64 15.83 -5.65 3.94
C GLY A 64 15.55 -7.01 4.60
N GLY A 65 16.42 -7.98 4.34
CA GLY A 65 16.29 -9.37 4.81
C GLY A 65 16.32 -10.37 3.66
N ASP A 66 16.04 -11.63 3.97
CA ASP A 66 15.98 -12.75 3.03
C ASP A 66 14.56 -13.33 2.98
N TYR A 67 13.96 -13.38 1.79
CA TYR A 67 12.59 -13.86 1.63
C TYR A 67 12.39 -15.31 2.07
N TRP A 68 13.32 -16.19 1.72
CA TRP A 68 13.21 -17.62 1.98
C TRP A 68 13.47 -17.98 3.44
N LYS A 69 14.23 -17.14 4.14
CA LYS A 69 14.57 -17.33 5.56
C LYS A 69 13.63 -16.56 6.49
N ASP A 70 13.32 -15.31 6.18
CA ASP A 70 12.74 -14.35 7.13
C ASP A 70 11.22 -14.12 6.91
N TYR A 71 10.65 -14.56 5.78
CA TYR A 71 9.21 -14.40 5.48
C TYR A 71 8.51 -15.70 5.07
N ALA A 72 9.01 -16.38 4.03
CA ALA A 72 8.38 -17.56 3.42
C ALA A 72 8.08 -18.72 4.40
N PRO A 73 8.89 -19.01 5.44
CA PRO A 73 8.60 -20.11 6.36
C PRO A 73 7.36 -19.90 7.22
N ASP A 74 7.03 -18.65 7.57
CA ASP A 74 5.83 -18.30 8.35
C ASP A 74 5.33 -16.88 8.01
N PRO A 75 4.68 -16.72 6.85
CA PRO A 75 4.20 -15.42 6.40
C PRO A 75 3.04 -14.90 7.27
N GLU A 76 2.28 -15.79 7.91
CA GLU A 76 1.14 -15.39 8.73
C GLU A 76 1.61 -14.66 10.00
N THR A 77 2.58 -15.23 10.72
CA THR A 77 3.13 -14.60 11.93
C THR A 77 3.79 -13.26 11.59
N TYR A 78 4.56 -13.19 10.50
CA TYR A 78 5.16 -11.95 10.05
C TYR A 78 4.10 -10.88 9.76
N MET A 79 3.09 -11.22 8.96
CA MET A 79 2.02 -10.29 8.60
C MET A 79 1.18 -9.84 9.81
N ARG A 80 0.97 -10.69 10.81
CA ARG A 80 0.33 -10.28 12.07
C ARG A 80 1.16 -9.24 12.81
N GLN A 81 2.49 -9.37 12.83
CA GLN A 81 3.38 -8.38 13.43
C GLN A 81 3.33 -7.05 12.67
N GLU A 82 3.36 -7.09 11.33
CA GLU A 82 3.22 -5.90 10.49
C GLU A 82 1.88 -5.19 10.72
N HIS A 83 0.77 -5.92 10.72
CA HIS A 83 -0.54 -5.35 11.05
C HIS A 83 -0.59 -4.76 12.45
N ARG A 84 0.08 -5.40 13.43
CA ARG A 84 0.11 -4.88 14.80
C ARG A 84 0.90 -3.58 14.89
N LYS A 85 2.01 -3.45 14.16
CA LYS A 85 2.80 -2.21 14.07
C LYS A 85 1.99 -1.08 13.42
N ALA A 86 1.29 -1.36 12.33
CA ALA A 86 0.51 -0.36 11.59
C ALA A 86 -0.82 0.00 12.27
N TYR A 87 -1.54 -0.98 12.81
CA TYR A 87 -2.95 -0.85 13.20
C TYR A 87 -3.24 -1.30 14.64
N GLY A 88 -2.24 -1.41 15.50
CA GLY A 88 -2.38 -1.97 16.85
C GLY A 88 -3.51 -1.36 17.67
N GLU A 89 -3.62 -0.02 17.69
CA GLU A 89 -4.68 0.70 18.40
C GLU A 89 -6.07 0.40 17.83
N ALA A 90 -6.21 0.36 16.51
CA ALA A 90 -7.47 0.04 15.85
C ALA A 90 -7.91 -1.40 16.13
N ILE A 91 -6.96 -2.34 16.16
CA ILE A 91 -7.18 -3.74 16.53
C ILE A 91 -7.66 -3.85 17.97
N ASP A 92 -7.02 -3.14 18.91
CA ASP A 92 -7.41 -3.15 20.33
C ASP A 92 -8.80 -2.54 20.54
N ARG A 93 -9.07 -1.43 19.86
CA ARG A 93 -10.39 -0.79 19.86
C ARG A 93 -11.46 -1.75 19.37
N SER A 94 -11.24 -2.42 18.24
CA SER A 94 -12.18 -3.39 17.68
C SER A 94 -12.50 -4.52 18.67
N ARG A 95 -11.46 -5.10 19.31
CA ARG A 95 -11.62 -6.16 20.31
C ARG A 95 -12.42 -5.76 21.54
N LYS A 96 -12.44 -4.47 21.89
CA LYS A 96 -13.21 -3.95 23.03
C LYS A 96 -14.70 -3.79 22.70
N TYR A 97 -15.03 -3.43 21.46
CA TYR A 97 -16.41 -3.08 21.06
C TYR A 97 -17.19 -4.21 20.38
N TYR A 98 -16.51 -5.21 19.82
CA TYR A 98 -17.15 -6.30 19.06
C TYR A 98 -16.96 -7.69 19.71
N LYS A 99 -16.76 -7.73 21.03
CA LYS A 99 -16.76 -8.98 21.81
C LYS A 99 -18.10 -9.22 22.49
#